data_AF-A0A1C7DHB9-F1
#
_entry.id   AF-A0A1C7DHB9-F1
#
_cell.length_a   1.000
_cell.length_b   1.000
_cell.length_c   1.000
_cell.angle_alpha   90.00
_cell.angle_beta   90.00
_cell.angle_gamma   90.00
#
_symmetry.space_group_name_H-M   'P 1'
#
loop_
_entity.id
_entity.type
_entity.pdbx_description
1 polymer ?
#
loop_
_entity_poly.entity_id
_entity_poly.type
_entity_poly.pdbx_seq_one_letter_code
_entity_poly.pdbx_strand_id
1 'polypeptide(L)' 'MNGDKKLPKNKNDNNKRETNMGVGIALGVSIGSAIGIAIDNLAIGLAMGMGLGIIFGTTIPIKSKK' A
#
# COMPACT_ATOMS: atom_id res chain seq x y z
N MET A 1 -23.83 -38.62 2.18
CA MET A 1 -22.55 -37.98 2.50
C MET A 1 -22.03 -37.31 1.23
N ASN A 2 -22.14 -35.98 1.10
CA ASN A 2 -21.45 -35.25 0.04
C ASN A 2 -20.66 -34.12 0.68
N GLY A 3 -19.36 -34.37 0.81
CA GLY A 3 -18.37 -33.46 1.35
C GLY A 3 -18.01 -32.38 0.33
N ASP A 4 -18.94 -31.46 0.09
CA ASP A 4 -18.65 -30.21 -0.61
C ASP A 4 -17.83 -29.30 0.32
N LYS A 5 -16.54 -29.62 0.47
CA LYS A 5 -15.52 -28.68 0.91
C LYS A 5 -15.47 -27.57 -0.12
N LYS A 6 -16.34 -26.56 0.04
CA LYS A 6 -16.13 -25.27 -0.60
C LYS A 6 -14.99 -24.61 0.15
N LEU A 7 -13.77 -24.86 -0.33
CA LEU A 7 -12.58 -24.07 -0.01
C LEU A 7 -12.99 -22.58 -0.04
N PRO A 8 -12.56 -21.76 0.93
CA PRO A 8 -12.80 -20.33 0.86
C PRO A 8 -12.17 -19.83 -0.44
N LYS A 9 -13.02 -19.44 -1.40
CA LYS A 9 -12.57 -18.71 -2.58
C LYS A 9 -12.05 -17.38 -2.06
N ASN A 10 -10.73 -17.31 -1.85
CA ASN A 10 -10.00 -16.07 -1.67
C ASN A 10 -10.22 -15.26 -2.94
N LYS A 11 -11.30 -14.47 -2.93
CA LYS A 11 -11.55 -13.45 -3.93
C LYS A 11 -10.45 -12.43 -3.72
N ASN A 12 -9.38 -12.60 -4.49
CA ASN A 12 -8.51 -11.53 -4.87
C ASN A 12 -9.34 -10.62 -5.79
N ASP A 13 -10.31 -9.93 -5.16
CA ASP A 13 -11.20 -8.99 -5.82
C ASP A 13 -10.31 -7.83 -6.25
N ASN A 14 -10.34 -7.59 -7.55
CA ASN A 14 -9.53 -6.65 -8.30
C ASN A 14 -9.84 -5.19 -7.91
N ASN A 15 -9.60 -4.84 -6.66
CA ASN A 15 -9.68 -3.48 -6.16
C ASN A 15 -8.45 -2.72 -6.62
N LYS A 16 -8.46 -2.27 -7.88
CA LYS A 16 -7.50 -1.28 -8.38
C LYS A 16 -7.36 -0.10 -7.42
N ARG A 17 -8.45 0.31 -6.75
CA ARG A 17 -8.39 1.41 -5.77
C ARG A 17 -7.60 1.06 -4.51
N GLU A 18 -7.67 -0.18 -4.06
CA GLU A 18 -6.96 -0.68 -2.87
C GLU A 18 -5.49 -0.96 -3.20
N THR A 19 -5.19 -1.43 -4.42
CA THR A 19 -3.81 -1.54 -4.92
C THR A 19 -3.11 -0.18 -4.93
N ASN A 20 -3.77 0.89 -5.39
CA ASN A 20 -3.15 2.22 -5.43
C ASN A 20 -2.76 2.71 -4.03
N MET A 21 -3.64 2.50 -3.06
CA MET A 21 -3.39 2.88 -1.67
C MET A 21 -2.27 2.02 -1.07
N GLY A 22 -2.30 0.70 -1.27
CA GLY A 22 -1.24 -0.21 -0.80
C GLY A 22 0.14 0.12 -1.37
N VAL A 23 0.21 0.47 -2.66
CA VAL A 23 1.46 0.91 -3.30
C VAL A 23 1.94 2.24 -2.72
N GLY A 24 1.05 3.22 -2.52
CA GLY A 24 1.40 4.50 -1.90
C GLY A 24 1.97 4.34 -0.49
N ILE A 25 1.34 3.53 0.35
CA ILE A 25 1.84 3.24 1.70
C ILE A 25 3.19 2.50 1.66
N ALA A 26 3.34 1.48 0.81
CA ALA A 26 4.59 0.73 0.70
C ALA A 26 5.77 1.64 0.28
N LEU A 27 5.55 2.53 -0.69
CA LEU A 27 6.54 3.52 -1.12
C LEU A 27 6.83 4.56 -0.03
N GLY A 28 5.79 5.07 0.63
CA GLY A 28 5.93 6.03 1.73
C GLY A 28 6.74 5.48 2.90
N VAL A 29 6.49 4.23 3.30
CA VAL A 29 7.19 3.56 4.40
C VAL A 29 8.64 3.27 4.05
N SER A 30 8.92 2.75 2.85
CA SER A 30 10.28 2.40 2.44
C SER A 30 11.16 3.64 2.29
N ILE A 31 10.65 4.72 1.69
CA ILE A 31 11.39 5.98 1.57
C ILE A 31 11.50 6.67 2.94
N GLY A 32 10.40 6.73 3.68
CA GLY A 32 10.36 7.37 5.01
C GLY A 32 11.27 6.70 6.02
N SER A 33 11.36 5.37 6.02
CA SER A 33 12.28 4.65 6.90
C SER A 33 13.74 4.87 6.50
N ALA A 34 14.06 4.86 5.20
CA ALA A 34 15.42 5.14 4.72
C ALA A 34 15.89 6.54 5.13
N ILE A 35 15.04 7.56 4.94
CA ILE A 35 15.33 8.94 5.35
C ILE A 35 15.41 9.03 6.88
N GLY A 36 14.47 8.43 7.59
CA GLY A 36 14.41 8.44 9.06
C GLY A 36 15.65 7.84 9.71
N ILE A 37 16.17 6.75 9.15
CA ILE A 37 17.43 6.13 9.57
C ILE A 37 18.62 7.06 9.23
N ALA A 38 18.63 7.68 8.05
CA ALA A 38 19.71 8.58 7.65
C ALA A 38 19.84 9.84 8.53
N ILE A 39 18.73 10.32 9.09
CA ILE A 39 18.69 11.49 9.99
C ILE A 39 18.68 11.13 11.48
N ASP A 40 18.86 9.85 11.83
CA ASP A 40 18.76 9.31 13.20
C ASP A 40 17.41 9.63 13.90
N ASN A 41 16.36 9.87 13.10
CA ASN A 41 15.02 10.21 13.59
C ASN A 41 13.94 9.53 12.76
N LEU A 42 13.67 8.28 13.12
CA LEU A 42 12.67 7.45 12.46
C LEU A 42 11.26 8.04 12.53
N ALA A 43 10.93 8.74 13.62
CA ALA A 43 9.61 9.35 13.79
C ALA A 43 9.34 10.42 12.72
N ILE A 44 10.33 11.30 12.47
CA ILE A 44 10.23 12.33 11.43
C ILE A 44 10.18 11.69 10.03
N GLY A 45 11.07 10.72 9.77
CA GLY A 45 11.11 10.03 8.48
C GLY A 45 9.80 9.30 8.15
N LEU A 46 9.22 8.58 9.11
CA LEU A 46 7.94 7.91 8.92
C LEU A 46 6.77 8.88 8.81
N ALA A 47 6.71 9.95 9.60
CA ALA A 47 5.64 10.94 9.49
C ALA A 47 5.62 11.60 8.10
N MET A 48 6.79 11.99 7.60
CA MET A 48 6.94 12.58 6.26
C MET A 48 6.66 11.53 5.16
N GLY A 49 7.23 10.34 5.29
CA GLY A 49 7.06 9.25 4.33
C GLY A 49 5.61 8.78 4.24
N MET A 50 4.90 8.61 5.35
CA MET A 50 3.48 8.27 5.38
C MET A 50 2.61 9.37 4.77
N GLY A 51 2.87 10.65 5.11
CA GLY A 51 2.16 11.78 4.52
C GLY A 51 2.27 11.76 2.99
N LEU A 52 3.49 11.63 2.46
CA LEU A 52 3.74 11.53 1.03
C LEU A 52 3.13 10.26 0.40
N GLY A 53 3.29 9.11 1.05
CA GLY A 53 2.76 7.83 0.59
C GLY A 53 1.24 7.82 0.46
N ILE A 54 0.53 8.45 1.40
CA ILE A 54 -0.93 8.62 1.34
C ILE A 54 -1.31 9.54 0.19
N ILE A 55 -0.63 10.69 0.04
CA ILE A 55 -0.87 11.62 -1.08
C ILE A 55 -0.69 10.89 -2.42
N PHE A 56 0.42 10.19 -2.62
CA PHE A 56 0.65 9.45 -3.86
C PHE A 56 -0.34 8.29 -4.06
N GLY A 57 -0.65 7.53 -3.01
CA GLY A 57 -1.60 6.42 -3.08
C GLY A 57 -3.05 6.84 -3.35
N THR A 58 -3.42 8.06 -2.98
CA THR A 58 -4.77 8.61 -3.17
C THR A 58 -4.88 9.47 -4.44
N THR A 59 -3.84 10.22 -4.78
CA THR A 59 -3.82 11.15 -5.93
C THR A 59 -3.40 10.51 -7.23
N ILE A 60 -2.66 9.39 -7.25
CA ILE A 60 -2.28 8.73 -8.50
C ILE A 60 -3.42 7.79 -8.93
N PRO A 61 -4.27 8.16 -9.91
CA PRO A 61 -5.13 7.19 -10.54
C PRO A 61 -4.24 6.24 -11.35
N ILE A 62 -4.04 5.02 -10.87
CA ILE A 62 -3.40 3.98 -11.67
C ILE A 62 -4.34 3.67 -12.84
N LYS A 63 -4.12 4.39 -13.94
CA LYS A 63 -4.87 4.26 -15.19
C LYS A 63 -4.47 2.93 -15.82
N SER A 64 -5.19 1.88 -15.45
CA SER A 64 -5.20 0.68 -16.26
C SER A 64 -5.80 1.06 -17.61
N LYS A 65 -4.92 1.17 -18.61
CA LYS A 65 -5.31 1.20 -20.01
C LYS A 65 -6.14 -0.07 -20.27
N LYS A 66 -7.37 0.12 -20.77
CA LYS A 66 -8.28 -0.94 -21.23
C LYS A 66 -7.81 -1.45 -22.60
#